data_AF-V5HG75-F1
#
_entry.id   AF-V5HG75-F1
#
_cell.length_a   1.000
_cell.length_b   1.000
_cell.length_c   1.000
_cell.angle_alpha   90.00
_cell.angle_beta   90.00
_cell.angle_gamma   90.00
#
_symmetry.space_group_name_H-M   'P 1'
#
loop_
_entity.id
_entity.type
_entity.pdbx_description
1 polymer ?
#
loop_
_entity_poly.entity_id
_entity_poly.type
_entity_poly.pdbx_seq_one_letter_code
_entity_poly.pdbx_strand_id
1 'polypeptide(L)'
;SQFGHLLSSSADIAERILRFMNGRQLNTCARVCSLWNSTAQRLKCRRAKFSHCFEMLKRKRKAASSSSGEPSRDVSEEAADRFLRQLRGAWCEPRHALVFATSKASTFLSPGRSQRTCTDDHLEVAKVVGSHLPSACHLLLGHASGVMGTPGDGHPTELERGQGLSGLLLPSVLPDGTRVRPFAVTQAHVRKQSRGDDWYATDEFKTLAGLPVGDATRDVKCVLWFIGSDLDEGENDVAAEMVDDFVASCGPHRFALGGAVLDSL
;
A
#
# COMPACT_ATOMS: atom_id res chain seq x y z
N SER A 1 -19.10 14.89 -36.49
CA SER A 1 -18.09 14.42 -35.50
C SER A 1 -16.64 14.72 -35.95
N GLN A 2 -16.33 15.96 -36.35
CA GLN A 2 -14.97 16.35 -36.80
C GLN A 2 -13.99 16.59 -35.65
N PHE A 3 -14.47 17.13 -34.52
CA PHE A 3 -13.64 17.43 -33.35
C PHE A 3 -13.06 16.18 -32.69
N GLY A 4 -13.84 15.10 -32.57
CA GLY A 4 -13.36 13.83 -32.04
C GLY A 4 -12.24 13.22 -32.90
N HIS A 5 -12.33 13.38 -34.22
CA HIS A 5 -11.32 12.89 -35.15
C HIS A 5 -10.04 13.73 -35.12
N LEU A 6 -10.13 15.05 -34.92
CA LEU A 6 -8.98 15.94 -34.72
C LEU A 6 -8.21 15.61 -33.42
N LEU A 7 -8.94 15.30 -32.35
CA LEU A 7 -8.35 14.92 -31.06
C LEU A 7 -7.68 13.55 -31.11
N SER A 8 -8.11 12.65 -31.99
CA SER A 8 -7.52 11.31 -32.16
C SER A 8 -6.44 11.23 -33.25
N SER A 9 -6.25 12.27 -34.07
CA SER A 9 -5.27 12.29 -35.16
C SER A 9 -4.11 13.29 -34.98
N SER A 10 -4.28 14.35 -34.18
CA SER A 10 -3.23 15.35 -33.96
C SER A 10 -2.49 15.15 -32.64
N ALA A 11 -1.26 14.65 -32.72
CA ALA A 11 -0.40 14.45 -31.56
C ALA A 11 -0.11 15.77 -30.80
N ASP A 12 0.06 16.88 -31.53
CA ASP A 12 0.37 18.18 -30.94
C ASP A 12 -0.80 18.75 -30.14
N ILE A 13 -2.03 18.60 -30.64
CA ILE A 13 -3.23 19.05 -29.93
C ILE A 13 -3.44 18.16 -28.69
N ALA A 14 -3.31 16.84 -28.84
CA ALA A 14 -3.40 15.91 -27.72
C ALA A 14 -2.34 16.25 -26.65
N GLU A 15 -1.08 16.50 -27.02
CA GLU A 15 -0.04 16.86 -26.06
C GLU A 15 -0.33 18.20 -25.36
N ARG A 16 -0.81 19.22 -26.09
CA ARG A 16 -1.18 20.53 -25.51
C ARG A 16 -2.32 20.46 -24.50
N ILE A 17 -3.26 19.53 -24.68
CA ILE A 17 -4.36 19.29 -23.75
C ILE A 17 -3.86 18.47 -22.56
N LEU A 18 -3.23 17.33 -22.83
CA LEU A 18 -2.80 16.36 -21.82
C LEU A 18 -1.68 16.91 -20.91
N ARG A 19 -0.88 17.89 -21.37
CA ARG A 19 0.22 18.46 -20.56
C ARG A 19 -0.24 19.15 -19.27
N PHE A 20 -1.52 19.48 -19.13
CA PHE A 20 -2.07 20.11 -17.92
C PHE A 20 -2.74 19.13 -16.95
N MET A 21 -2.82 17.85 -17.33
CA MET A 21 -3.45 16.82 -16.52
C MET A 21 -2.44 16.17 -15.58
N ASN A 22 -2.87 15.80 -14.37
CA ASN A 22 -2.06 15.08 -13.39
C ASN A 22 -1.93 13.58 -13.74
N GLY A 23 -1.12 12.82 -12.99
CA GLY A 23 -0.84 11.42 -13.32
C GLY A 23 -2.10 10.54 -13.40
N ARG A 24 -3.03 10.72 -12.46
CA ARG A 24 -4.30 9.99 -12.42
C ARG A 24 -5.19 10.29 -13.63
N GLN A 25 -5.32 11.56 -13.98
CA GLN A 25 -6.09 11.99 -15.15
C GLN A 25 -5.46 11.45 -16.44
N LEU A 26 -4.13 11.48 -16.56
CA LEU A 26 -3.41 10.92 -17.70
C LEU A 26 -3.68 9.43 -17.89
N ASN A 27 -3.82 8.65 -16.82
CA ASN A 27 -4.19 7.23 -16.92
C ASN A 27 -5.60 7.02 -17.46
N THR A 28 -6.56 7.85 -17.04
CA THR A 28 -7.90 7.83 -17.63
C THR A 28 -7.84 8.15 -19.11
N CYS A 29 -7.10 9.19 -19.50
CA CYS A 29 -6.92 9.61 -20.89
C CYS A 29 -6.19 8.55 -21.74
N ALA A 30 -5.25 7.81 -21.15
CA ALA A 30 -4.53 6.75 -21.84
C ALA A 30 -5.43 5.58 -22.32
N ARG A 31 -6.67 5.50 -21.83
CA ARG A 31 -7.65 4.47 -22.23
C ARG A 31 -8.52 4.89 -23.42
N VAL A 32 -8.40 6.13 -23.91
CA VAL A 32 -9.28 6.68 -24.97
C VAL A 32 -8.90 6.12 -26.35
N CYS A 33 -7.64 6.27 -26.76
CA CYS A 33 -7.14 5.74 -28.03
C CYS A 33 -5.61 5.57 -27.97
N SER A 34 -5.02 4.93 -28.98
CA SER A 34 -3.57 4.68 -29.06
C SER A 34 -2.73 5.97 -29.06
N LEU A 35 -3.20 7.03 -29.73
CA LEU A 35 -2.52 8.32 -29.73
C LEU A 35 -2.50 8.96 -28.33
N TRP A 36 -3.63 8.93 -27.63
CA TRP A 36 -3.73 9.47 -26.27
C TRP A 36 -2.91 8.65 -25.29
N ASN A 37 -2.89 7.32 -25.45
CA ASN A 37 -2.06 6.42 -24.66
C ASN A 37 -0.56 6.77 -24.81
N SER A 38 -0.05 6.78 -26.04
CA SER A 38 1.36 7.08 -26.31
C SER A 38 1.75 8.49 -25.84
N THR A 39 0.89 9.48 -26.03
CA THR A 39 1.13 10.86 -25.58
C THR A 39 1.13 10.97 -24.06
N ALA A 40 0.17 10.34 -23.37
CA ALA A 40 0.11 10.30 -21.92
C ALA A 40 1.34 9.60 -21.32
N GLN A 41 1.77 8.47 -21.87
CA GLN A 41 2.98 7.76 -21.42
C GLN A 41 4.24 8.61 -21.61
N ARG A 42 4.39 9.27 -22.77
CA ARG A 42 5.51 10.20 -23.02
C ARG A 42 5.55 11.34 -22.00
N LEU A 43 4.40 11.95 -21.71
CA LEU A 43 4.29 13.02 -20.70
C LEU A 43 4.62 12.52 -19.30
N LYS A 44 4.15 11.33 -18.91
CA LYS A 44 4.49 10.72 -17.61
C LYS A 44 5.99 10.44 -17.49
N CYS A 45 6.62 9.87 -18.52
CA CYS A 45 8.06 9.63 -18.54
C CYS A 45 8.87 10.93 -18.42
N ARG A 46 8.47 12.00 -19.11
CA ARG A 46 9.13 13.33 -19.02
C ARG A 46 8.99 13.99 -17.65
N ARG A 47 7.96 13.64 -16.88
CA ARG A 47 7.66 14.24 -15.57
C ARG A 47 8.23 13.46 -14.39
N ALA A 48 9.05 12.43 -14.62
CA ALA A 48 9.63 11.63 -13.55
C ALA A 48 10.54 12.48 -12.65
N LYS A 49 9.94 13.09 -11.63
CA LYS A 49 10.63 13.68 -10.49
C LYS A 49 10.40 12.78 -9.30
N PHE A 50 11.48 12.46 -8.62
CA PHE A 50 11.42 11.79 -7.33
C PHE A 50 10.69 12.74 -6.36
N SER A 51 9.52 12.34 -5.86
CA SER A 51 8.73 13.15 -4.94
C SER A 51 8.85 12.55 -3.55
N HIS A 52 9.62 13.20 -2.67
CA HIS A 52 9.59 12.90 -1.24
C HIS A 52 8.40 13.64 -0.63
N CYS A 53 7.38 12.90 -0.17
CA CYS A 53 6.38 13.45 0.75
C CYS A 53 6.77 13.00 2.16
N PHE A 54 7.79 13.62 2.74
CA PHE A 54 8.16 13.39 4.13
C PHE A 54 7.67 14.57 4.96
N GLU A 55 6.50 14.41 5.60
CA GLU A 55 5.96 15.43 6.49
C GLU A 55 6.37 15.10 7.92
N MET A 56 7.40 15.80 8.40
CA MET A 56 7.88 15.64 9.77
C MET A 56 6.98 16.37 10.76
N LEU A 57 6.54 15.65 11.78
CA LEU A 57 5.77 16.25 12.87
C LEU A 57 6.68 17.13 13.73
N LYS A 58 6.34 18.43 13.82
CA LYS A 58 6.95 19.31 14.81
C LYS A 58 6.41 18.93 16.19
N ARG A 59 7.30 18.65 17.13
CA ARG A 59 6.98 18.44 18.55
C ARG A 59 6.08 19.59 19.05
N LYS A 60 4.82 19.30 19.38
CA LYS A 60 4.07 20.18 20.30
C LYS A 60 4.69 19.97 21.67
N ARG A 61 5.47 20.96 22.15
CA ARG A 61 5.88 21.01 23.56
C ARG A 61 4.60 21.06 24.40
N LYS A 62 4.24 19.95 25.04
CA LYS A 62 3.27 19.96 26.12
C LYS A 62 3.89 20.83 27.22
N ALA A 63 3.19 21.89 27.64
CA ALA A 63 3.62 22.69 28.78
C ALA A 63 3.87 21.76 29.97
N ALA A 64 5.00 21.97 30.63
CA ALA A 64 5.48 21.12 31.70
C ALA A 64 4.50 21.11 32.89
N SER A 65 3.71 20.04 33.01
CA SER A 65 3.06 19.68 34.28
C SER A 65 2.47 18.28 34.23
N SER A 66 3.32 17.26 34.13
CA SER A 66 3.14 15.99 34.85
C SER A 66 4.28 15.03 34.48
N SER A 67 4.90 14.50 35.52
CA SER A 67 5.90 13.45 35.49
C SER A 67 5.39 12.21 34.74
N SER A 68 6.29 11.60 33.95
CA SER A 68 6.23 10.29 33.30
C SER A 68 5.40 10.08 32.01
N GLY A 69 4.86 11.12 31.37
CA GLY A 69 4.22 10.98 30.06
C GLY A 69 5.15 11.32 28.90
N GLU A 70 5.51 10.35 28.06
CA GLU A 70 6.20 10.66 26.79
C GLU A 70 5.38 11.67 25.97
N PRO A 71 6.02 12.72 25.39
CA PRO A 71 5.31 13.70 24.58
C PRO A 71 4.80 13.03 23.30
N SER A 72 3.48 12.87 23.22
CA SER A 72 2.76 12.34 22.05
C SER A 72 3.12 13.12 20.78
N ARG A 73 3.68 12.41 19.79
CA ARG A 73 4.02 12.92 18.46
C ARG A 73 2.80 12.77 17.53
N ASP A 74 1.68 13.41 17.89
CA ASP A 74 0.44 13.24 17.14
C ASP A 74 0.48 13.96 15.79
N VAL A 75 0.02 13.26 14.75
CA VAL A 75 -0.31 13.83 13.44
C VAL A 75 -1.44 14.84 13.64
N SER A 76 -1.42 15.98 12.95
CA SER A 76 -2.59 16.86 12.91
C SER A 76 -3.45 16.47 11.70
N GLU A 77 -4.77 16.54 11.85
CA GLU A 77 -5.73 16.26 10.78
C GLU A 77 -5.40 17.09 9.51
N GLU A 78 -4.94 18.33 9.70
CA GLU A 78 -4.51 19.20 8.61
C GLU A 78 -3.28 18.70 7.83
N ALA A 79 -2.39 17.96 8.49
CA ALA A 79 -1.23 17.34 7.85
C ALA A 79 -1.64 16.11 7.03
N ALA A 80 -2.50 15.25 7.58
CA ALA A 80 -3.06 14.12 6.85
C ALA A 80 -3.83 14.58 5.58
N ASP A 81 -4.67 15.60 5.71
CA ASP A 81 -5.41 16.19 4.59
C ASP A 81 -4.50 16.85 3.55
N ARG A 82 -3.41 17.49 3.98
CA ARG A 82 -2.40 18.05 3.08
C ARG A 82 -1.71 16.94 2.28
N PHE A 83 -1.28 15.89 2.94
CA PHE A 83 -0.66 14.72 2.31
C PHE A 83 -1.60 14.08 1.27
N LEU A 84 -2.86 13.83 1.63
CA LEU A 84 -3.84 13.25 0.72
C LEU A 84 -4.13 14.15 -0.49
N ARG A 85 -4.19 15.48 -0.30
CA ARG A 85 -4.30 16.45 -1.40
C ARG A 85 -3.08 16.44 -2.31
N GLN A 86 -1.87 16.34 -1.76
CA GLN A 86 -0.64 16.23 -2.53
C GLN A 86 -0.61 14.95 -3.37
N LEU A 87 -1.03 13.81 -2.81
CA LEU A 87 -1.16 12.55 -3.55
C LEU A 87 -2.16 12.66 -4.71
N ARG A 88 -3.36 13.21 -4.46
CA ARG A 88 -4.37 13.43 -5.52
C ARG A 88 -3.88 14.37 -6.62
N GLY A 89 -3.10 15.37 -6.25
CA GLY A 89 -2.53 16.38 -7.15
C GLY A 89 -1.23 15.96 -7.84
N ALA A 90 -0.70 14.77 -7.54
CA ALA A 90 0.61 14.34 -8.01
C ALA A 90 0.67 14.29 -9.55
N TRP A 91 1.67 14.99 -10.11
CA TRP A 91 1.84 15.16 -11.55
C TRP A 91 2.38 13.91 -12.26
N CYS A 92 3.02 13.03 -11.51
CA CYS A 92 3.59 11.77 -11.95
C CYS A 92 3.20 10.66 -10.97
N GLU A 93 3.12 9.44 -11.49
CA GLU A 93 2.95 8.25 -10.67
C GLU A 93 4.26 7.99 -9.91
N PRO A 94 4.22 7.70 -8.60
CA PRO A 94 5.41 7.28 -7.89
C PRO A 94 5.91 5.95 -8.48
N ARG A 95 7.19 5.91 -8.90
CA ARG A 95 7.80 4.69 -9.44
C ARG A 95 8.04 3.65 -8.35
N HIS A 96 8.64 4.07 -7.25
CA HIS A 96 8.75 3.30 -6.02
C HIS A 96 8.74 4.32 -4.88
N ALA A 97 8.02 4.06 -3.80
CA ALA A 97 8.08 4.91 -2.62
C ALA A 97 8.12 4.06 -1.36
N LEU A 98 8.96 4.47 -0.41
CA LEU A 98 8.90 4.01 0.97
C LEU A 98 8.01 4.97 1.73
N VAL A 99 6.95 4.44 2.32
CA VAL A 99 5.98 5.19 3.11
C VAL A 99 6.24 4.88 4.57
N PHE A 100 6.34 5.92 5.40
CA PHE A 100 6.39 5.78 6.84
C PHE A 100 5.28 6.61 7.47
N ALA A 101 4.58 6.05 8.43
CA ALA A 101 3.54 6.75 9.19
C ALA A 101 3.54 6.28 10.64
N THR A 102 2.98 7.08 11.53
CA THR A 102 2.92 6.74 12.96
C THR A 102 1.90 5.64 13.24
N SER A 103 2.01 4.96 14.38
CA SER A 103 0.99 4.01 14.89
C SER A 103 -0.46 4.54 14.86
N LYS A 104 -0.64 5.87 14.97
CA LYS A 104 -1.96 6.51 14.98
C LYS A 104 -2.49 6.96 13.63
N ALA A 105 -1.84 6.61 12.52
CA ALA A 105 -2.18 7.16 11.20
C ALA A 105 -3.65 6.91 10.78
N SER A 106 -4.23 5.76 11.17
CA SER A 106 -5.63 5.43 10.90
C SER A 106 -6.61 6.44 11.50
N THR A 107 -6.31 6.97 12.69
CA THR A 107 -7.16 7.94 13.40
C THR A 107 -7.31 9.25 12.62
N PHE A 108 -6.27 9.64 11.88
CA PHE A 108 -6.24 10.91 11.13
C PHE A 108 -6.66 10.73 9.67
N LEU A 109 -6.45 9.56 9.10
CA LEU A 109 -6.83 9.26 7.71
C LEU A 109 -8.31 8.84 7.60
N SER A 110 -8.91 8.37 8.69
CA SER A 110 -10.32 7.97 8.79
C SER A 110 -10.99 8.54 10.06
N PRO A 111 -11.17 9.87 10.18
CA PRO A 111 -11.81 10.46 11.36
C PRO A 111 -13.26 9.98 11.51
N GLY A 112 -13.59 9.44 12.69
CA GLY A 112 -14.96 9.03 13.05
C GLY A 112 -15.23 7.51 13.12
N ARG A 113 -14.22 6.66 12.87
CA ARG A 113 -14.32 5.22 13.16
C ARG A 113 -13.73 4.93 14.54
N SER A 114 -14.47 4.22 15.39
CA SER A 114 -14.02 3.85 16.73
C SER A 114 -12.72 3.05 16.65
N GLN A 115 -11.79 3.29 17.58
CA GLN A 115 -10.55 2.53 17.77
C GLN A 115 -10.80 1.04 17.57
N ARG A 116 -10.38 0.51 16.43
CA ARG A 116 -10.24 -0.92 16.23
C ARG A 116 -8.88 -1.34 16.76
N THR A 117 -8.75 -2.63 17.03
CA THR A 117 -7.48 -3.25 17.43
C THR A 117 -6.41 -2.93 16.38
N CYS A 118 -5.19 -2.63 16.85
CA CYS A 118 -4.01 -2.25 16.06
C CYS A 118 -3.76 -3.17 14.83
N THR A 119 -4.22 -4.41 14.89
CA THR A 119 -4.07 -5.45 13.87
C THR A 119 -4.58 -5.05 12.48
N ASP A 120 -5.63 -4.20 12.36
CA ASP A 120 -6.25 -3.87 11.07
C ASP A 120 -5.94 -2.44 10.58
N ASP A 121 -5.23 -1.63 11.37
CA ASP A 121 -5.00 -0.20 11.07
C ASP A 121 -4.26 0.00 9.74
N HIS A 122 -3.27 -0.84 9.45
CA HIS A 122 -2.50 -0.80 8.21
C HIS A 122 -3.37 -1.04 6.95
N LEU A 123 -4.42 -1.87 7.03
CA LEU A 123 -5.35 -2.12 5.92
C LEU A 123 -6.24 -0.92 5.64
N GLU A 124 -6.67 -0.23 6.69
CA GLU A 124 -7.44 1.00 6.55
C GLU A 124 -6.59 2.11 5.93
N VAL A 125 -5.36 2.29 6.42
CA VAL A 125 -4.41 3.24 5.83
C VAL A 125 -4.13 2.88 4.37
N ALA A 126 -3.89 1.60 4.06
CA ALA A 126 -3.69 1.12 2.69
C ALA A 126 -4.89 1.47 1.79
N LYS A 127 -6.10 1.28 2.30
CA LYS A 127 -7.34 1.57 1.57
C LYS A 127 -7.53 3.06 1.32
N VAL A 128 -7.37 3.90 2.33
CA VAL A 128 -7.55 5.36 2.20
C VAL A 128 -6.50 5.94 1.26
N VAL A 129 -5.22 5.64 1.50
CA VAL A 129 -4.12 6.13 0.64
C VAL A 129 -4.24 5.55 -0.77
N GLY A 130 -4.54 4.25 -0.88
CA GLY A 130 -4.77 3.56 -2.15
C GLY A 130 -5.88 4.19 -3.00
N SER A 131 -6.96 4.68 -2.39
CA SER A 131 -8.06 5.36 -3.10
C SER A 131 -7.64 6.67 -3.80
N HIS A 132 -6.51 7.23 -3.38
CA HIS A 132 -5.92 8.43 -3.95
C HIS A 132 -4.81 8.16 -4.95
N LEU A 133 -4.35 6.92 -5.05
CA LEU A 133 -3.37 6.45 -6.01
C LEU A 133 -4.06 5.96 -7.31
N PRO A 134 -3.35 5.89 -8.44
CA PRO A 134 -3.81 5.14 -9.60
C PRO A 134 -4.17 3.69 -9.21
N SER A 135 -5.23 3.15 -9.82
CA SER A 135 -5.73 1.79 -9.49
C SER A 135 -4.73 0.65 -9.76
N ALA A 136 -3.66 0.93 -10.52
CA ALA A 136 -2.61 -0.02 -10.83
C ALA A 136 -1.42 0.07 -9.85
N CYS A 137 -1.33 1.11 -9.02
CA CYS A 137 -0.32 1.17 -7.96
C CYS A 137 -0.76 0.31 -6.77
N HIS A 138 0.16 -0.45 -6.18
CA HIS A 138 -0.11 -1.24 -4.99
C HIS A 138 0.66 -0.66 -3.81
N LEU A 139 -0.05 -0.35 -2.73
CA LEU A 139 0.56 0.07 -1.48
C LEU A 139 0.56 -1.12 -0.53
N LEU A 140 1.76 -1.62 -0.23
CA LEU A 140 1.99 -2.65 0.78
C LEU A 140 2.35 -1.94 2.08
N LEU A 141 1.65 -2.21 3.17
CA LEU A 141 1.93 -1.64 4.49
C LEU A 141 2.07 -2.75 5.52
N GLY A 142 2.95 -2.55 6.48
CA GLY A 142 3.11 -3.39 7.66
C GLY A 142 3.54 -2.53 8.84
N HIS A 143 3.44 -3.10 10.04
CA HIS A 143 4.00 -2.48 11.23
C HIS A 143 5.48 -2.78 11.33
N ALA A 144 6.27 -1.82 11.79
CA ALA A 144 7.69 -1.96 12.08
C ALA A 144 8.04 -1.14 13.33
N SER A 145 9.02 -1.61 14.10
CA SER A 145 9.55 -0.83 15.22
C SER A 145 10.41 0.32 14.72
N GLY A 146 10.14 1.50 15.25
CA GLY A 146 10.87 2.69 14.92
C GLY A 146 10.54 3.23 13.53
N VAL A 147 10.40 4.55 13.43
CA VAL A 147 10.34 5.24 12.15
C VAL A 147 11.52 6.15 12.04
N MET A 148 12.41 5.88 11.09
CA MET A 148 13.48 6.78 10.71
C MET A 148 13.02 7.58 9.49
N GLY A 149 13.30 8.87 9.48
CA GLY A 149 13.44 9.50 8.18
C GLY A 149 14.14 10.82 8.19
N THR A 150 14.32 11.32 6.98
CA THR A 150 15.34 12.32 6.69
C THR A 150 14.66 13.65 6.37
N PRO A 151 14.85 14.69 7.20
CA PRO A 151 14.32 16.02 6.94
C PRO A 151 14.93 16.65 5.70
N GLY A 152 14.38 17.79 5.32
CA GLY A 152 14.97 18.63 4.28
C GLY A 152 16.39 19.12 4.59
N ASP A 153 16.86 18.97 5.85
CA ASP A 153 18.26 19.21 6.23
C ASP A 153 19.20 18.04 5.91
N GLY A 154 18.66 16.89 5.47
CA GLY A 154 19.45 15.73 5.06
C GLY A 154 19.89 14.80 6.19
N HIS A 155 19.51 15.04 7.44
CA HIS A 155 19.97 14.24 8.59
C HIS A 155 18.94 13.22 9.09
N PRO A 156 19.15 11.91 8.89
CA PRO A 156 18.21 10.89 9.35
C PRO A 156 17.91 11.05 10.85
N THR A 157 16.63 11.16 11.18
CA THR A 157 16.17 11.36 12.54
C THR A 157 15.11 10.33 12.90
N GLU A 158 15.19 9.81 14.11
CA GLU A 158 14.20 8.89 14.67
C GLU A 158 12.90 9.64 15.01
N LEU A 159 11.88 9.43 14.17
CA LEU A 159 10.55 10.03 14.27
C LEU A 159 9.61 9.30 15.20
N GLU A 160 9.81 8.01 15.41
CA GLU A 160 9.07 7.20 16.38
C GLU A 160 10.02 6.12 16.89
N ARG A 161 9.96 5.83 18.20
CA ARG A 161 10.71 4.74 18.84
C ARG A 161 9.88 3.47 18.99
N GLY A 162 8.56 3.64 19.11
CA GLY A 162 7.59 2.56 19.16
C GLY A 162 7.17 2.08 17.78
N GLN A 163 6.08 1.34 17.73
CA GLN A 163 5.49 0.79 16.52
C GLN A 163 5.06 1.89 15.55
N GLY A 164 5.48 1.80 14.30
CA GLY A 164 5.04 2.66 13.20
C GLY A 164 4.60 1.83 12.01
N LEU A 165 3.92 2.47 11.06
CA LEU A 165 3.60 1.89 9.76
C LEU A 165 4.74 2.15 8.79
N SER A 166 5.22 1.09 8.15
CA SER A 166 6.16 1.13 7.04
C SER A 166 5.52 0.51 5.81
N GLY A 167 5.84 1.02 4.63
CA GLY A 167 5.23 0.52 3.41
C GLY A 167 6.04 0.71 2.16
N LEU A 168 5.74 -0.14 1.19
CA LEU A 168 6.28 -0.11 -0.15
C LEU A 168 5.16 0.21 -1.14
N LEU A 169 5.32 1.28 -1.89
CA LEU A 169 4.47 1.61 -3.02
C LEU A 169 5.08 1.07 -4.30
N LEU A 170 4.39 0.12 -4.92
CA LEU A 170 4.74 -0.46 -6.20
C LEU A 170 4.14 0.36 -7.35
N PRO A 171 4.88 0.53 -8.47
CA PRO A 171 4.42 1.32 -9.60
C PRO A 171 3.24 0.67 -10.31
N SER A 172 2.49 1.51 -11.02
CA SER A 172 1.42 1.07 -11.93
C SER A 172 1.90 0.34 -13.18
N VAL A 173 3.18 0.50 -13.54
CA VAL A 173 3.82 -0.19 -14.66
C VAL A 173 4.92 -1.07 -14.11
N LEU A 174 4.62 -2.35 -14.02
CA LEU A 174 5.59 -3.41 -13.74
C LEU A 174 6.19 -3.92 -15.06
N PRO A 175 7.35 -4.60 -15.04
CA PRO A 175 7.89 -5.26 -16.21
C PRO A 175 6.85 -6.17 -16.88
N ASP A 176 6.88 -6.25 -18.21
CA ASP A 176 5.89 -6.99 -18.99
C ASP A 176 5.68 -8.42 -18.45
N GLY A 177 4.40 -8.79 -18.29
CA GLY A 177 4.00 -10.08 -17.72
C GLY A 177 4.02 -10.16 -16.19
N THR A 178 4.55 -9.15 -15.49
CA THR A 178 4.60 -9.15 -14.01
C THR A 178 3.31 -8.56 -13.43
N ARG A 179 2.71 -9.28 -12.48
CA ARG A 179 1.55 -8.83 -11.71
C ARG A 179 1.80 -9.08 -10.23
N VAL A 180 1.53 -8.09 -9.39
CA VAL A 180 1.58 -8.25 -7.94
C VAL A 180 0.16 -8.29 -7.42
N ARG A 181 -0.13 -9.26 -6.54
CA ARG A 181 -1.42 -9.40 -5.88
C ARG A 181 -1.22 -9.30 -4.38
N PRO A 182 -1.45 -8.12 -3.77
CA PRO A 182 -1.44 -8.02 -2.32
C PRO A 182 -2.61 -8.82 -1.75
N PHE A 183 -2.36 -9.51 -0.66
CA PHE A 183 -3.36 -10.22 0.12
C PHE A 183 -3.11 -9.93 1.59
N ALA A 184 -4.14 -10.12 2.43
CA ALA A 184 -4.02 -9.90 3.86
C ALA A 184 -4.84 -10.95 4.60
N VAL A 185 -4.17 -11.66 5.52
CA VAL A 185 -4.83 -12.59 6.43
C VAL A 185 -4.95 -11.90 7.78
N THR A 186 -6.18 -11.70 8.24
CA THR A 186 -6.44 -11.13 9.57
C THR A 186 -6.94 -12.24 10.49
N GLN A 187 -6.95 -11.94 11.78
CA GLN A 187 -7.49 -12.84 12.79
C GLN A 187 -8.95 -13.23 12.52
N ALA A 188 -9.74 -12.39 11.83
CA ALA A 188 -11.11 -12.72 11.43
C ALA A 188 -11.19 -13.79 10.32
N HIS A 189 -10.14 -13.94 9.50
CA HIS A 189 -10.04 -15.00 8.49
C HIS A 189 -9.69 -16.33 9.13
N VAL A 190 -8.85 -16.28 10.17
CA VAL A 190 -8.29 -17.44 10.88
C VAL A 190 -9.25 -17.96 11.94
N ARG A 191 -9.82 -17.09 12.79
CA ARG A 191 -10.75 -17.49 13.84
C ARG A 191 -12.06 -18.01 13.25
N LYS A 192 -12.30 -19.33 13.34
CA LYS A 192 -13.66 -19.88 13.44
C LYS A 192 -13.73 -21.21 14.20
N GLN A 193 -14.68 -21.22 15.13
CA GLN A 193 -15.47 -22.37 15.54
C GLN A 193 -15.90 -23.17 14.29
N SER A 194 -15.68 -24.50 14.30
CA SER A 194 -16.22 -25.47 13.33
C SER A 194 -15.83 -25.24 11.86
N ARG A 195 -14.55 -25.34 11.54
CA ARG A 195 -14.06 -25.50 10.14
C ARG A 195 -13.27 -26.81 10.04
N GLY A 196 -13.30 -27.45 8.86
CA GLY A 196 -12.61 -28.73 8.63
C GLY A 196 -11.09 -28.56 8.60
N ASP A 197 -10.38 -29.68 8.76
CA ASP A 197 -8.91 -29.75 8.88
C ASP A 197 -8.17 -29.22 7.65
N ASP A 198 -8.84 -29.05 6.50
CA ASP A 198 -8.27 -28.56 5.23
C ASP A 198 -8.68 -27.13 4.88
N TRP A 199 -9.22 -26.38 5.85
CA TRP A 199 -9.81 -25.06 5.60
C TRP A 199 -8.90 -24.11 4.82
N TYR A 200 -7.60 -24.06 5.12
CA TYR A 200 -6.67 -23.13 4.47
C TYR A 200 -6.31 -23.55 3.04
N ALA A 201 -6.55 -24.81 2.67
CA ALA A 201 -6.39 -25.30 1.31
C ALA A 201 -7.59 -24.96 0.40
N THR A 202 -8.75 -24.61 0.98
CA THR A 202 -9.99 -24.36 0.23
C THR A 202 -9.94 -23.10 -0.63
N ASP A 203 -10.68 -23.12 -1.74
CA ASP A 203 -10.88 -21.92 -2.58
C ASP A 203 -11.74 -20.87 -1.85
N GLU A 204 -12.59 -21.27 -0.89
CA GLU A 204 -13.31 -20.31 -0.05
C GLU A 204 -12.37 -19.48 0.82
N PHE A 205 -11.42 -20.10 1.52
CA PHE A 205 -10.43 -19.38 2.32
C PHE A 205 -9.58 -18.46 1.45
N LYS A 206 -9.04 -18.97 0.34
CA LYS A 206 -8.19 -18.20 -0.56
C LYS A 206 -8.91 -16.98 -1.10
N THR A 207 -10.17 -17.14 -1.53
CA THR A 207 -11.00 -16.02 -2.00
C THR A 207 -11.20 -14.98 -0.90
N LEU A 208 -11.44 -15.41 0.34
CA LEU A 208 -11.60 -14.52 1.49
C LEU A 208 -10.34 -13.71 1.79
N ALA A 209 -9.17 -14.36 1.76
CA ALA A 209 -7.87 -13.75 2.03
C ALA A 209 -7.35 -12.87 0.86
N GLY A 210 -7.94 -12.99 -0.34
CA GLY A 210 -7.45 -12.34 -1.56
C GLY A 210 -6.33 -13.12 -2.26
N LEU A 211 -6.17 -14.40 -1.93
CA LEU A 211 -5.24 -15.33 -2.58
C LEU A 211 -5.80 -15.81 -3.93
N PRO A 212 -4.93 -16.21 -4.87
CA PRO A 212 -5.36 -16.77 -6.15
C PRO A 212 -6.08 -18.11 -5.99
N VAL A 213 -7.10 -18.34 -6.81
CA VAL A 213 -7.90 -19.57 -6.87
C VAL A 213 -7.97 -20.13 -8.30
N GLY A 214 -8.25 -21.43 -8.41
CA GLY A 214 -8.39 -22.13 -9.69
C GLY A 214 -7.19 -21.95 -10.62
N ASP A 215 -7.46 -21.63 -11.89
CA ASP A 215 -6.42 -21.46 -12.91
C ASP A 215 -5.47 -20.30 -12.61
N ALA A 216 -5.92 -19.28 -11.86
CA ALA A 216 -5.09 -18.13 -11.52
C ALA A 216 -3.93 -18.49 -10.57
N THR A 217 -4.02 -19.63 -9.89
CA THR A 217 -2.96 -20.19 -9.04
C THR A 217 -1.81 -20.74 -9.89
N ARG A 218 -2.07 -21.16 -11.13
CA ARG A 218 -1.05 -21.70 -12.05
C ARG A 218 -0.09 -20.63 -12.55
N ASP A 219 -0.53 -19.37 -12.52
CA ASP A 219 0.25 -18.22 -12.96
C ASP A 219 1.18 -17.67 -11.86
N VAL A 220 1.05 -18.17 -10.62
CA VAL A 220 1.89 -17.74 -9.50
C VAL A 220 3.31 -18.26 -9.68
N LYS A 221 4.29 -17.35 -9.62
CA LYS A 221 5.73 -17.67 -9.71
C LYS A 221 6.49 -17.44 -8.41
N CYS A 222 5.98 -16.55 -7.57
CA CYS A 222 6.59 -16.19 -6.30
C CYS A 222 5.51 -15.81 -5.30
N VAL A 223 5.68 -16.23 -4.04
CA VAL A 223 4.82 -15.84 -2.91
C VAL A 223 5.72 -15.37 -1.77
N LEU A 224 5.40 -14.19 -1.23
CA LEU A 224 6.08 -13.62 -0.07
C LEU A 224 5.10 -13.53 1.09
N TRP A 225 5.41 -14.20 2.21
CA TRP A 225 4.60 -14.17 3.43
C TRP A 225 5.27 -13.33 4.50
N PHE A 226 4.54 -12.36 5.05
CA PHE A 226 4.99 -11.56 6.17
C PHE A 226 4.02 -11.78 7.32
N ILE A 227 4.50 -12.39 8.41
CA ILE A 227 3.67 -12.83 9.54
C ILE A 227 3.99 -11.92 10.72
N GLY A 228 3.02 -11.17 11.24
CA GLY A 228 3.23 -10.41 12.48
C GLY A 228 3.31 -11.36 13.68
N SER A 229 4.24 -11.13 14.60
CA SER A 229 4.44 -12.00 15.78
C SER A 229 3.63 -11.59 17.02
N ASP A 230 2.70 -10.63 16.89
CA ASP A 230 1.63 -10.38 17.87
C ASP A 230 0.61 -11.55 17.96
N LEU A 231 0.85 -12.63 17.22
CA LEU A 231 0.09 -13.86 17.30
C LEU A 231 0.50 -14.59 18.59
N ASP A 232 -0.47 -14.92 19.44
CA ASP A 232 -0.25 -15.81 20.60
C ASP A 232 0.51 -17.08 20.15
N GLU A 233 1.22 -17.79 21.04
CA GLU A 233 2.00 -19.00 20.66
C GLU A 233 1.18 -20.00 19.83
N GLY A 234 -0.11 -20.17 20.13
CA GLY A 234 -1.03 -21.01 19.34
C GLY A 234 -1.50 -20.42 18.01
N GLU A 235 -1.37 -19.12 17.78
CA GLU A 235 -1.69 -18.46 16.50
C GLU A 235 -0.49 -18.48 15.52
N ASN A 236 0.75 -18.58 16.01
CA ASN A 236 1.92 -18.82 15.16
C ASN A 236 1.89 -20.20 14.49
N ASP A 237 1.47 -21.24 15.23
CA ASP A 237 1.26 -22.58 14.68
C ASP A 237 0.20 -22.56 13.57
N VAL A 238 -0.86 -21.77 13.75
CA VAL A 238 -1.91 -21.60 12.74
C VAL A 238 -1.42 -20.85 11.50
N ALA A 239 -0.52 -19.88 11.66
CA ALA A 239 0.08 -19.18 10.52
C ALA A 239 0.97 -20.13 9.69
N ALA A 240 1.73 -21.02 10.35
CA ALA A 240 2.52 -22.04 9.69
C ALA A 240 1.65 -23.06 8.96
N GLU A 241 0.62 -23.59 9.63
CA GLU A 241 -0.37 -24.53 9.06
C GLU A 241 -1.03 -23.93 7.80
N MET A 242 -1.45 -22.67 7.87
CA MET A 242 -2.05 -21.98 6.73
C MET A 242 -1.09 -21.87 5.53
N VAL A 243 0.19 -21.53 5.78
CA VAL A 243 1.19 -21.46 4.71
C VAL A 243 1.40 -22.83 4.09
N ASP A 244 1.52 -23.87 4.90
CA ASP A 244 1.73 -25.25 4.46
C ASP A 244 0.55 -25.76 3.63
N ASP A 245 -0.68 -25.58 4.10
CA ASP A 245 -1.91 -25.93 3.38
C ASP A 245 -2.04 -25.18 2.05
N PHE A 246 -1.77 -23.88 2.06
CA PHE A 246 -1.79 -23.10 0.82
C PHE A 246 -0.76 -23.63 -0.18
N VAL A 247 0.48 -23.87 0.25
CA VAL A 247 1.56 -24.40 -0.60
C VAL A 247 1.21 -25.79 -1.12
N ALA A 248 0.73 -26.68 -0.26
CA ALA A 248 0.28 -28.02 -0.62
C ALA A 248 -0.83 -27.98 -1.67
N SER A 249 -1.83 -27.10 -1.48
CA SER A 249 -2.96 -26.95 -2.40
C SER A 249 -2.55 -26.41 -3.79
N CYS A 250 -1.43 -25.71 -3.88
CA CYS A 250 -0.90 -25.23 -5.15
C CYS A 250 -0.07 -26.29 -5.89
N GLY A 251 0.33 -27.36 -5.20
CA GLY A 251 1.22 -28.41 -5.68
C GLY A 251 2.70 -28.13 -5.38
N PRO A 252 3.53 -29.18 -5.24
CA PRO A 252 4.93 -29.04 -4.86
C PRO A 252 5.75 -28.29 -5.92
N HIS A 253 6.73 -27.49 -5.46
CA HIS A 253 7.73 -26.78 -6.27
C HIS A 253 7.19 -25.86 -7.39
N ARG A 254 5.94 -25.36 -7.28
CA ARG A 254 5.36 -24.54 -8.35
C ARG A 254 5.80 -23.08 -8.36
N PHE A 255 6.23 -22.55 -7.24
CA PHE A 255 6.66 -21.16 -7.09
C PHE A 255 7.80 -21.04 -6.09
N ALA A 256 8.54 -19.93 -6.18
CA ALA A 256 9.44 -19.53 -5.11
C ALA A 256 8.63 -19.07 -3.89
N LEU A 257 8.97 -19.56 -2.71
CA LEU A 257 8.39 -19.15 -1.44
C LEU A 257 9.44 -18.37 -0.65
N GLY A 258 9.08 -17.20 -0.17
CA GLY A 258 9.90 -16.39 0.73
C GLY A 258 9.04 -15.69 1.77
N GLY A 259 9.68 -15.01 2.71
CA GLY A 259 8.95 -14.33 3.77
C GLY A 259 9.80 -13.94 4.96
N ALA A 260 9.15 -13.31 5.94
CA ALA A 260 9.74 -13.02 7.23
C ALA A 260 8.65 -13.03 8.32
N VAL A 261 9.02 -13.50 9.51
CA VAL A 261 8.27 -13.18 10.72
C VAL A 261 8.67 -11.76 11.12
N LEU A 262 7.68 -10.90 11.29
CA LEU A 262 7.84 -9.53 11.72
C LEU A 262 7.66 -9.50 13.24
N ASP A 263 8.76 -9.25 13.95
CA ASP A 263 8.73 -9.09 15.41
C ASP A 263 7.76 -7.96 15.80
N SER A 264 6.86 -8.26 16.73
CA SER A 264 6.10 -7.29 17.47
C SER A 264 6.98 -6.84 18.60
N LEU A 265 7.10 -5.51 18.72
CA LEU A 265 7.93 -4.85 19.69
C LEU A 265 7.08 -3.81 20.40
#